data_AF-A0A0F3IJ11-F1
#
_entry.id   AF-A0A0F3IJ11-F1
#
_cell.length_a   1.000
_cell.length_b   1.000
_cell.length_c   1.000
_cell.angle_alpha   90.00
_cell.angle_beta   90.00
_cell.angle_gamma   90.00
#
_symmetry.space_group_name_H-M   'P 1'
#
loop_
_entity.id
_entity.type
_entity.pdbx_description
1 polymer ?
#
loop_
_entity_poly.entity_id
_entity_poly.type
_entity_poly.pdbx_seq_one_letter_code
_entity_poly.pdbx_strand_id
1 'polypeptide(L)'
;MNPSNSWSKRALSLCAEIGPEDGIAPRYLTRKSMSDKTTRKTLQLCKKVQQTLSLLLAGDSSRLLRELFVVSVVPINEQHMRVTIAQLPSASEFSEKQILAELALHKGRFRTALAQALHRKHTPSLVFCYAGVVAQGGV
;
A
#
# COMPACT_ATOMS: atom_id res chain seq x y z
N MET A 1 -8.36 32.20 -30.83
CA MET A 1 -9.29 31.26 -30.18
C MET A 1 -10.63 31.96 -30.01
N ASN A 2 -11.72 31.40 -30.54
CA ASN A 2 -13.07 31.96 -30.41
C ASN A 2 -13.71 31.50 -29.09
N PRO A 3 -14.01 32.39 -28.13
CA PRO A 3 -14.64 32.01 -26.88
C PRO A 3 -16.17 31.89 -27.08
N SER A 4 -16.67 30.69 -27.41
CA SER A 4 -18.10 30.43 -27.60
C SER A 4 -18.86 30.09 -26.31
N ASN A 5 -18.24 30.22 -25.13
CA ASN A 5 -18.86 29.86 -23.85
C ASN A 5 -19.12 31.09 -22.97
N SER A 6 -20.36 31.28 -22.52
CA SER A 6 -20.83 32.49 -21.80
C SER A 6 -20.04 32.78 -20.52
N TRP A 7 -19.49 31.75 -19.88
CA TRP A 7 -18.60 31.86 -18.72
C TRP A 7 -17.34 32.68 -19.02
N SER A 8 -16.68 32.42 -20.15
CA SER A 8 -15.43 33.10 -20.53
C SER A 8 -15.62 34.61 -20.73
N LYS A 9 -16.78 35.04 -21.24
CA LYS A 9 -17.11 36.47 -21.38
C LYS A 9 -17.24 37.19 -20.03
N ARG A 10 -17.79 36.50 -19.03
CA ARG A 10 -17.95 37.03 -17.66
C ARG A 10 -16.65 37.01 -16.88
N ALA A 11 -15.78 36.03 -17.12
CA ALA A 11 -14.45 35.97 -16.53
C ALA A 11 -13.56 37.11 -17.06
N LEU A 12 -13.60 37.38 -18.37
CA LEU A 12 -12.83 38.49 -18.98
C LEU A 12 -13.20 39.87 -18.44
N SER A 13 -14.45 40.08 -18.01
CA SER A 13 -14.87 41.35 -17.42
C SER A 13 -14.47 41.53 -15.95
N LEU A 14 -14.02 40.46 -15.28
CA LEU A 14 -13.76 40.43 -13.84
C LEU A 14 -12.30 40.13 -13.49
N CYS A 15 -11.52 39.56 -14.42
CA CYS A 15 -10.13 39.18 -14.24
C CYS A 15 -9.22 40.11 -15.05
N ALA A 16 -8.08 40.51 -14.48
CA ALA A 16 -7.08 41.33 -15.17
C ALA A 16 -6.39 40.55 -16.31
N GLU A 17 -6.10 39.26 -16.09
CA GLU A 17 -5.61 38.32 -17.09
C GLU A 17 -6.23 36.93 -16.83
N ILE A 18 -6.50 36.16 -17.88
CA ILE A 18 -6.92 34.75 -17.77
C ILE A 18 -5.75 33.89 -18.20
N GLY A 19 -5.18 33.15 -17.25
CA GLY A 19 -4.14 32.18 -17.49
C GLY A 19 -4.68 30.87 -18.07
N PRO A 20 -3.81 30.04 -18.68
CA PRO A 20 -4.19 28.75 -19.27
C PRO A 20 -4.73 27.74 -18.24
N GLU A 21 -4.46 27.95 -16.96
CA GLU A 21 -4.89 27.08 -15.86
C GLU A 21 -6.19 27.57 -15.17
N ASP A 22 -6.72 28.74 -15.55
CA ASP A 22 -7.91 29.33 -14.93
C ASP A 22 -9.19 28.63 -15.37
N GLY A 23 -10.03 28.25 -14.39
CA GLY A 23 -11.24 27.45 -14.62
C GLY A 23 -11.00 25.94 -14.62
N ILE A 24 -9.75 25.49 -14.46
CA ILE A 24 -9.44 24.08 -14.26
C ILE A 24 -9.66 23.72 -12.78
N ALA A 25 -10.57 22.80 -12.50
CA ALA A 25 -10.76 22.35 -11.12
C ALA A 25 -9.46 21.72 -10.58
N PRO A 26 -9.07 21.95 -9.31
CA PRO A 26 -7.77 21.50 -8.77
C PRO A 26 -7.44 20.01 -8.94
N ARG A 27 -8.47 19.17 -9.11
CA ARG A 27 -8.33 17.73 -9.41
C ARG A 27 -7.67 17.44 -10.77
N TYR A 28 -7.69 18.39 -11.70
CA TYR A 28 -7.11 18.28 -13.04
C TYR A 28 -5.77 19.00 -13.17
N LEU A 29 -5.40 19.86 -12.20
CA LEU A 29 -4.10 20.54 -12.11
C LEU A 29 -2.94 19.61 -11.71
N THR A 30 -3.22 18.32 -11.48
CA THR A 30 -2.20 17.37 -11.03
C THR A 30 -1.15 17.21 -12.12
N ARG A 31 0.01 17.82 -11.89
CA ARG A 31 1.24 17.71 -12.70
C ARG A 31 1.42 16.26 -13.17
N LYS A 32 1.76 16.13 -14.45
CA LYS A 32 2.18 14.92 -15.15
C LYS A 32 3.45 14.37 -14.48
N SER A 33 3.31 13.80 -13.29
CA SER A 33 4.38 13.17 -12.54
C SER A 33 4.73 11.88 -13.27
N MET A 34 5.92 11.87 -13.86
CA MET A 34 6.60 10.68 -14.31
C MET A 34 6.83 9.77 -13.09
N SER A 35 5.95 8.79 -12.89
CA SER A 35 6.22 7.65 -12.01
C SER A 35 5.47 6.45 -12.56
N ASP A 36 6.17 5.35 -12.64
CA ASP A 36 5.72 4.03 -13.08
C ASP A 36 4.28 3.73 -12.64
N LYS A 37 3.46 3.22 -13.56
CA LYS A 37 1.98 3.09 -13.44
C LYS A 37 1.53 2.08 -12.38
N THR A 38 1.98 2.17 -11.14
CA THR A 38 1.26 1.60 -10.01
C THR A 38 0.03 2.47 -9.77
N THR A 39 -1.09 2.03 -10.35
CA THR A 39 -2.39 2.69 -10.21
C THR A 39 -2.70 2.95 -8.74
N ARG A 40 -3.30 4.11 -8.40
CA ARG A 40 -3.73 4.47 -7.03
C ARG A 40 -4.44 3.31 -6.29
N LYS A 41 -5.28 2.55 -7.01
CA LYS A 41 -6.00 1.38 -6.47
C LYS A 41 -5.05 0.26 -6.01
N THR A 42 -3.95 0.03 -6.71
CA THR A 42 -2.93 -0.95 -6.33
C THR A 42 -2.25 -0.54 -5.03
N LEU A 43 -1.89 0.74 -4.88
CA LEU A 43 -1.32 1.27 -3.64
C LEU A 43 -2.30 1.16 -2.46
N GLN A 44 -3.58 1.47 -2.68
CA GLN A 44 -4.62 1.28 -1.68
C GLN A 44 -4.75 -0.18 -1.26
N LEU A 45 -4.69 -1.09 -2.22
CA LEU A 45 -4.74 -2.53 -1.97
C LEU A 45 -3.54 -2.98 -1.13
N CYS A 46 -2.32 -2.59 -1.50
CA CYS A 46 -1.10 -2.91 -0.74
C CYS A 46 -1.18 -2.38 0.69
N LYS A 47 -1.63 -1.13 0.87
CA LYS A 47 -1.84 -0.55 2.20
C LYS A 47 -2.83 -1.34 3.04
N LYS A 48 -3.96 -1.75 2.44
CA LYS A 48 -4.97 -2.56 3.15
C LYS A 48 -4.42 -3.92 3.53
N VAL A 49 -3.69 -4.59 2.63
CA VAL A 49 -3.01 -5.87 2.90
C VAL A 49 -2.01 -5.72 4.05
N GLN A 50 -1.18 -4.67 4.02
CA GLN A 50 -0.22 -4.39 5.09
C GLN A 50 -0.90 -4.22 6.44
N GLN A 51 -1.97 -3.42 6.51
CA GLN A 51 -2.73 -3.19 7.75
C GLN A 51 -3.34 -4.48 8.29
N THR A 52 -3.98 -5.28 7.43
CA THR A 52 -4.59 -6.54 7.84
C THR A 52 -3.55 -7.55 8.33
N LEU A 53 -2.43 -7.72 7.61
CA LEU A 53 -1.37 -8.63 8.04
C LEU A 53 -0.72 -8.17 9.35
N SER A 54 -0.49 -6.87 9.52
CA SER A 54 0.08 -6.33 10.76
C SER A 54 -0.81 -6.65 11.97
N LEU A 55 -2.13 -6.50 11.82
CA LEU A 55 -3.08 -6.84 12.89
C LEU A 55 -3.08 -8.34 13.20
N LEU A 56 -3.02 -9.20 12.17
CA LEU A 56 -3.00 -10.65 12.34
C LEU A 56 -1.73 -11.14 13.05
N LEU A 57 -0.57 -10.57 12.71
CA LEU A 57 0.69 -10.92 13.36
C LEU A 57 0.68 -10.47 14.83
N ALA A 58 0.23 -9.24 15.11
CA ALA A 58 0.14 -8.72 16.48
C ALA A 58 -0.84 -9.51 17.37
N GLY A 59 -1.94 -10.01 16.79
CA GLY A 59 -2.97 -10.78 17.49
C GLY A 59 -2.75 -12.30 17.50
N ASP A 60 -1.63 -12.80 17.00
CA ASP A 60 -1.39 -14.25 16.93
C ASP A 60 -1.14 -14.86 18.32
N SER A 61 -1.49 -16.14 18.51
CA SER A 61 -1.11 -16.89 19.70
C SER A 61 0.36 -17.36 19.66
N SER A 62 0.89 -17.60 18.45
CA SER A 62 2.30 -17.96 18.24
C SER A 62 3.22 -16.84 18.73
N ARG A 63 4.18 -17.19 19.59
CA ARG A 63 5.17 -16.23 20.10
C ARG A 63 6.02 -15.68 18.96
N LEU A 64 6.44 -16.55 18.03
CA LEU A 64 7.26 -16.16 16.89
C LEU A 64 6.55 -15.10 16.05
N LEU A 65 5.30 -15.34 15.66
CA LEU A 65 4.56 -14.41 14.78
C LEU A 65 4.29 -13.04 15.43
N ARG A 66 4.10 -13.01 16.76
CA ARG A 66 3.93 -11.76 17.51
C ARG A 66 5.19 -10.89 17.56
N GLU A 67 6.35 -11.51 17.44
CA GLU A 67 7.64 -10.79 17.41
C GLU A 67 8.00 -10.32 15.99
N LEU A 68 7.14 -10.58 14.99
CA LEU A 68 7.30 -10.13 13.62
C LEU A 68 6.41 -8.92 13.31
N PHE A 69 6.88 -8.06 12.41
CA PHE A 69 6.08 -6.96 11.86
C PHE A 69 6.28 -6.79 10.37
N VAL A 70 5.26 -6.23 9.70
CA VAL A 70 5.29 -6.00 8.26
C VAL A 70 5.99 -4.67 7.96
N VAL A 71 7.14 -4.74 7.28
CA VAL A 71 7.90 -3.57 6.84
C VAL A 71 7.26 -2.96 5.61
N SER A 72 6.95 -3.78 4.60
CA SER A 72 6.38 -3.29 3.34
C SER A 72 5.58 -4.37 2.62
N VAL A 73 4.60 -3.93 1.84
CA VAL A 73 3.86 -4.78 0.91
C VAL A 73 3.90 -4.15 -0.48
N VAL A 74 4.44 -4.88 -1.44
CA VAL A 74 4.65 -4.40 -2.80
C VAL A 74 4.04 -5.39 -3.79
N PRO A 75 3.34 -4.93 -4.84
CA PRO A 75 2.81 -5.83 -5.86
C PRO A 75 3.97 -6.38 -6.70
N ILE A 76 3.98 -7.69 -6.94
CA ILE A 76 4.84 -8.30 -7.96
C ILE A 76 4.10 -8.27 -9.30
N ASN A 77 2.81 -8.61 -9.26
CA ASN A 77 1.86 -8.53 -10.36
C ASN A 77 0.43 -8.40 -9.78
N GLU A 78 -0.62 -8.54 -10.61
CA GLU A 78 -2.02 -8.37 -10.16
C GLU A 78 -2.51 -9.43 -9.14
N GLN A 79 -1.84 -10.58 -9.11
CA GLN A 79 -2.24 -11.74 -8.30
C GLN A 79 -1.26 -12.04 -7.16
N HIS A 80 -0.04 -11.53 -7.20
CA HIS A 80 1.02 -11.83 -6.25
C HIS A 80 1.55 -10.56 -5.58
N MET A 81 1.74 -10.63 -4.26
CA MET A 81 2.30 -9.55 -3.46
C MET A 81 3.50 -10.06 -2.68
N ARG A 82 4.57 -9.27 -2.70
CA ARG A 82 5.72 -9.44 -1.82
C ARG A 82 5.41 -8.77 -0.49
N VAL A 83 5.61 -9.51 0.59
CA VAL A 83 5.47 -9.01 1.96
C VAL A 83 6.84 -9.11 2.61
N THR A 84 7.41 -7.97 2.94
CA THR A 84 8.69 -7.88 3.65
C THR A 84 8.40 -7.83 5.15
N ILE A 85 8.99 -8.76 5.90
CA ILE A 85 8.80 -8.92 7.33
C ILE A 85 10.14 -8.73 8.03
N ALA A 86 10.11 -8.07 9.18
CA ALA A 86 11.25 -7.94 10.07
C ALA A 86 10.87 -8.44 11.46
N GLN A 87 11.88 -8.78 12.25
CA GLN A 87 11.74 -9.16 13.65
C GLN A 87 12.00 -7.94 14.54
N LEU A 88 11.21 -7.77 15.60
CA LEU A 88 11.54 -6.82 16.66
C LEU A 88 12.79 -7.29 17.43
N PRO A 89 13.62 -6.37 17.95
CA PRO A 89 14.67 -6.75 18.89
C PRO A 89 14.01 -7.40 20.11
N SER A 90 14.22 -8.70 20.28
CA SER A 90 13.66 -9.48 21.38
C SER A 90 14.75 -10.36 22.00
N ALA A 91 14.45 -10.93 23.16
CA ALA A 91 15.38 -11.83 23.86
C ALA A 91 15.61 -13.17 23.11
N SER A 92 14.92 -13.42 22.00
CA SER A 92 15.02 -14.68 21.25
C SER A 92 15.09 -14.40 19.76
N GLU A 93 16.29 -14.45 19.19
CA GLU A 93 16.47 -14.36 17.75
C GLU A 93 15.99 -15.65 17.09
N PHE A 94 15.05 -15.54 16.14
CA PHE A 94 14.61 -16.68 15.34
C PHE A 94 15.42 -16.73 14.05
N SER A 95 15.79 -17.93 13.62
CA SER A 95 16.46 -18.07 12.33
C SER A 95 15.50 -17.74 11.18
N GLU A 96 16.04 -17.19 10.08
CA GLU A 96 15.26 -16.89 8.87
C GLU A 96 14.44 -18.10 8.40
N LYS A 97 15.04 -19.30 8.44
CA LYS A 97 14.37 -20.54 8.02
C LYS A 97 13.15 -20.85 8.88
N GLN A 98 13.24 -20.68 10.19
CA GLN A 98 12.11 -20.89 11.11
C GLN A 98 11.01 -19.87 10.85
N ILE A 99 11.37 -18.61 10.67
CA ILE A 99 10.40 -17.53 10.38
C ILE A 99 9.65 -17.81 9.08
N LEU A 100 10.36 -18.10 8.00
CA LEU A 100 9.74 -18.36 6.70
C LEU A 100 8.90 -19.65 6.71
N ALA A 101 9.33 -20.68 7.45
CA ALA A 101 8.55 -21.91 7.61
C ALA A 101 7.24 -21.65 8.38
N GLU A 102 7.30 -20.92 9.50
CA GLU A 102 6.12 -20.57 10.28
C GLU A 102 5.13 -19.74 9.43
N LEU A 103 5.62 -18.71 8.73
CA LEU A 103 4.79 -17.90 7.83
C LEU A 103 4.15 -18.73 6.71
N ALA A 104 4.85 -19.75 6.20
CA ALA A 104 4.32 -20.66 5.18
C ALA A 104 3.18 -21.53 5.74
N LEU A 105 3.29 -22.03 6.97
CA LEU A 105 2.24 -22.79 7.65
C LEU A 105 0.96 -21.97 7.83
N HIS A 106 1.09 -20.68 8.18
CA HIS A 106 -0.06 -19.78 8.40
C HIS A 106 -0.58 -19.09 7.14
N LYS A 107 0.03 -19.33 5.98
CA LYS A 107 -0.31 -18.68 4.70
C LYS A 107 -1.79 -18.82 4.33
N GLY A 108 -2.38 -19.99 4.55
CA GLY A 108 -3.80 -20.23 4.30
C GLY A 108 -4.70 -19.32 5.15
N ARG A 109 -4.41 -19.25 6.45
CA ARG A 109 -5.15 -18.40 7.40
C ARG A 109 -5.02 -16.92 7.06
N PHE A 110 -3.82 -16.44 6.73
CA PHE A 110 -3.61 -15.07 6.29
C PHE A 110 -4.41 -14.74 5.03
N ARG A 111 -4.44 -15.65 4.05
CA ARG A 111 -5.24 -15.47 2.84
C ARG A 111 -6.74 -15.41 3.15
N THR A 112 -7.25 -16.25 4.05
CA THR A 112 -8.67 -16.22 4.44
C THR A 112 -9.04 -14.88 5.06
N ALA A 113 -8.23 -14.38 5.98
CA ALA A 113 -8.46 -13.08 6.61
C ALA A 113 -8.36 -11.92 5.60
N LEU A 114 -7.43 -11.98 4.64
CA LEU A 114 -7.35 -11.01 3.55
C LEU A 114 -8.57 -11.09 2.62
N ALA A 115 -9.06 -12.28 2.30
CA ALA A 115 -10.26 -12.45 1.47
C ALA A 115 -11.46 -11.72 2.09
N GLN A 116 -11.63 -11.88 3.40
CA GLN A 116 -12.66 -11.19 4.18
C GLN A 116 -12.46 -9.67 4.19
N ALA A 117 -11.23 -9.20 4.39
CA ALA A 117 -10.95 -7.76 4.52
C ALA A 117 -10.96 -6.98 3.19
N LEU A 118 -10.71 -7.65 2.06
CA LEU A 118 -10.54 -7.00 0.75
C LEU A 118 -11.81 -6.96 -0.10
N HIS A 119 -12.83 -7.77 0.20
CA HIS A 119 -14.11 -7.85 -0.55
C HIS A 119 -13.91 -7.94 -2.08
N ARG A 120 -12.88 -8.66 -2.52
CA ARG A 120 -12.44 -8.76 -3.92
C ARG A 120 -12.65 -10.18 -4.43
N LYS A 121 -12.98 -10.33 -5.72
CA LYS A 121 -13.15 -11.63 -6.40
C LYS A 121 -11.94 -12.56 -6.24
N HIS A 122 -10.72 -12.03 -6.20
CA HIS A 122 -9.48 -12.81 -6.16
C HIS A 122 -8.53 -12.38 -5.05
N THR A 123 -8.36 -13.14 -3.97
CA THR A 123 -7.37 -12.78 -2.94
C THR A 123 -5.93 -12.95 -3.46
N PRO A 124 -5.05 -11.95 -3.28
CA PRO A 124 -3.67 -12.05 -3.73
C PRO A 124 -2.89 -13.16 -2.99
N SER A 125 -1.97 -13.79 -3.71
CA SER A 125 -0.97 -14.71 -3.20
C SER A 125 0.17 -13.95 -2.54
N LEU A 126 0.51 -14.35 -1.32
CA LEU A 126 1.60 -13.73 -0.55
C LEU A 126 2.91 -14.50 -0.80
N VAL A 127 3.97 -13.74 -1.03
CA VAL A 127 5.36 -14.19 -1.06
C VAL A 127 6.09 -13.45 0.05
N PHE A 128 6.59 -14.18 1.04
CA PHE A 128 7.26 -13.59 2.20
C PHE A 128 8.76 -13.46 1.97
N CYS A 129 9.32 -12.33 2.39
CA CYS A 129 10.76 -12.08 2.45
C CYS A 129 11.11 -11.59 3.86
N TYR A 130 12.20 -12.08 4.42
CA TYR A 130 12.69 -11.66 5.73
C TYR A 130 13.81 -10.63 5.57
N ALA A 131 13.71 -9.51 6.27
CA ALA A 131 14.68 -8.40 6.22
C ALA A 131 15.65 -8.38 7.40
N GLY A 132 15.52 -9.31 8.36
CA GLY A 132 16.32 -9.33 9.58
C GLY A 132 15.64 -8.67 10.78
N VAL A 133 16.44 -8.47 11.83
CA VAL A 133 16.04 -7.75 13.03
C VAL A 133 16.21 -6.26 12.77
N VAL A 134 15.15 -5.48 12.96
CA VAL A 134 15.19 -4.02 12.78
C VAL A 134 14.91 -3.37 14.12
N ALA A 135 15.91 -2.68 14.66
CA ALA A 135 15.72 -1.81 15.81
C ALA A 135 14.67 -0.76 15.44
N GLN A 136 13.59 -0.64 16.21
CA GLN A 136 12.67 0.48 16.08
C GLN A 136 13.45 1.76 16.37
N GLY A 137 13.94 2.43 15.33
CA GLY A 137 14.78 3.61 15.41
C GLY A 137 14.52 4.55 14.23
N GLY A 138 13.55 5.46 14.42
CA GLY A 138 13.45 6.81 13.85
C GLY A 138 13.26 6.96 12.34
N VAL A 139 12.06 7.41 11.91
CA VAL A 139 11.69 8.84 11.73
C VAL A 139 10.19 8.98 11.90
#